data_AF-A0AAX2R9G0-F1
#
_entry.id   AF-A0AAX2R9G0-F1
#
_cell.length_a   1.000
_cell.length_b   1.000
_cell.length_c   1.000
_cell.angle_alpha   90.00
_cell.angle_beta   90.00
_cell.angle_gamma   90.00
#
_symmetry.space_group_name_H-M   'P 1'
#
loop_
_entity.id
_entity.type
_entity.pdbx_description
1 polymer ?
#
loop_
_entity_poly.entity_id
_entity_poly.type
_entity_poly.pdbx_seq_one_letter_code
_entity_poly.pdbx_strand_id
1 'polypeptide(L)'
;MDHKILTPAIVANLVNDCLGTTKVLAIVGACQTGKTMSLKQWADACCAQRTARVAYVDCHTLLVKDKVAVAFEGQTRDAAVGHYPMFDLNGADIVVVDEPLQNRELVGRLFTHVDPSGGAFMHRLLVLPLQTEKAMERFEIPRSAVRIYSVVGLPL
;
A
#
# COMPACT_ATOMS: atom_id res chain seq x y z
N MET A 1 13.83 -21.63 -14.33
CA MET A 1 14.08 -20.55 -13.35
C MET A 1 12.74 -20.29 -12.69
N ASP A 2 12.57 -20.61 -11.41
CA ASP A 2 11.33 -20.29 -10.70
C ASP A 2 11.20 -18.77 -10.63
N HIS A 3 10.24 -18.23 -11.37
CA HIS A 3 9.88 -16.82 -11.25
C HIS A 3 9.28 -16.63 -9.86
N LYS A 4 10.07 -16.06 -8.96
CA LYS A 4 9.67 -15.66 -7.61
C LYS A 4 8.64 -14.53 -7.71
N ILE A 5 7.35 -14.89 -7.67
CA ILE A 5 6.22 -13.97 -7.79
C ILE A 5 5.54 -13.75 -6.44
N LEU A 6 5.01 -12.55 -6.23
CA LEU A 6 4.07 -12.27 -5.16
C LEU A 6 2.74 -12.97 -5.47
N THR A 7 2.06 -13.45 -4.42
CA THR A 7 0.71 -14.00 -4.51
C THR A 7 -0.19 -13.32 -3.48
N PRO A 8 -1.53 -13.32 -3.67
CA PRO A 8 -2.47 -12.78 -2.68
C PRO A 8 -2.32 -13.42 -1.29
N ALA A 9 -1.97 -14.70 -1.22
CA ALA A 9 -1.73 -15.41 0.05
C ALA A 9 -0.48 -14.87 0.79
N ILE A 10 0.59 -14.57 0.05
CA ILE A 10 1.79 -13.92 0.62
C ILE A 10 1.42 -12.53 1.13
N VAL A 11 0.67 -11.74 0.34
CA VAL A 11 0.21 -10.41 0.78
C VAL A 11 -0.58 -10.50 2.09
N ALA A 12 -1.54 -11.42 2.18
CA ALA A 12 -2.35 -11.59 3.39
C ALA A 12 -1.47 -11.92 4.62
N ASN A 13 -0.49 -12.81 4.47
CA ASN A 13 0.42 -13.16 5.56
C ASN A 13 1.29 -11.97 6.01
N LEU A 14 1.84 -11.21 5.06
CA LEU A 14 2.67 -10.04 5.36
C LEU A 14 1.85 -8.93 6.03
N VAL A 15 0.63 -8.70 5.56
CA VAL A 15 -0.29 -7.73 6.16
C VAL A 15 -0.66 -8.16 7.58
N ASN A 16 -0.98 -9.43 7.81
CA ASN A 16 -1.30 -9.94 9.15
C ASN A 16 -0.15 -9.78 10.14
N ASP A 17 1.09 -9.96 9.69
CA ASP A 17 2.29 -9.75 10.52
C ASP A 17 2.50 -8.25 10.88
N CYS A 18 2.16 -7.36 9.96
CA CYS A 18 2.42 -5.93 10.08
C CYS A 18 1.27 -5.11 10.69
N LEU A 19 0.03 -5.57 10.54
CA LEU A 19 -1.16 -4.83 10.95
C LEU A 19 -1.19 -4.66 12.48
N GLY A 20 -1.21 -3.41 12.94
CA GLY A 20 -1.20 -3.10 14.36
C GLY A 20 0.18 -3.18 15.03
N THR A 21 1.24 -3.51 14.29
CA THR A 21 2.62 -3.62 14.82
C THR A 21 3.57 -2.59 14.23
N THR A 22 3.42 -2.26 12.94
CA THR A 22 4.25 -1.29 12.22
C THR A 22 3.38 -0.31 11.44
N LYS A 23 3.92 0.87 11.12
CA LYS A 23 3.20 1.84 10.28
C LYS A 23 3.25 1.45 8.81
N VAL A 24 4.39 0.99 8.33
CA VAL A 24 4.63 0.74 6.91
C VAL A 24 5.09 -0.68 6.67
N LEU A 25 4.45 -1.33 5.71
CA LEU A 25 4.88 -2.57 5.08
C LEU A 25 5.40 -2.24 3.67
N ALA A 26 6.69 -2.46 3.43
CA ALA A 26 7.28 -2.35 2.09
C ALA A 26 7.49 -3.74 1.48
N ILE A 27 6.95 -3.95 0.27
CA ILE A 27 7.08 -5.22 -0.47
C ILE A 27 7.98 -5.00 -1.67
N VAL A 28 9.20 -5.55 -1.62
CA VAL A 28 10.27 -5.28 -2.58
C VAL A 28 10.43 -6.42 -3.58
N GLY A 29 10.45 -6.06 -4.86
CA GLY A 29 10.86 -6.95 -5.95
C GLY A 29 10.84 -6.25 -7.29
N ALA A 30 11.56 -6.78 -8.27
CA ALA A 30 11.66 -6.19 -9.62
C ALA A 30 10.29 -5.99 -10.31
N CYS A 31 10.28 -5.29 -11.44
CA CYS A 31 9.11 -5.28 -12.32
C CYS A 31 8.68 -6.72 -12.69
N GLN A 32 7.38 -6.90 -12.99
CA GLN A 32 6.81 -8.20 -13.40
C GLN A 32 6.81 -9.30 -12.32
N THR A 33 7.03 -8.97 -11.04
CA THR A 33 6.91 -9.93 -9.92
C THR A 33 5.47 -10.08 -9.38
N GLY A 34 4.46 -9.60 -10.11
CA GLY A 34 3.05 -9.75 -9.72
C GLY A 34 2.56 -8.83 -8.59
N LYS A 35 3.33 -7.82 -8.16
CA LYS A 35 2.97 -6.92 -7.03
C LYS A 35 1.59 -6.28 -7.20
N THR A 36 1.38 -5.48 -8.24
CA THR A 36 0.11 -4.81 -8.55
C THR A 36 -1.05 -5.80 -8.63
N MET A 37 -0.89 -6.88 -9.41
CA MET A 37 -1.95 -7.88 -9.60
C MET A 37 -2.34 -8.54 -8.27
N SER A 38 -1.36 -8.96 -7.47
CA SER A 38 -1.62 -9.65 -6.20
C SER A 38 -2.21 -8.74 -5.15
N LEU A 39 -1.76 -7.49 -5.06
CA LEU A 39 -2.32 -6.49 -4.15
C LEU A 39 -3.77 -6.14 -4.53
N LYS A 40 -4.08 -5.95 -5.82
CA LYS A 40 -5.45 -5.72 -6.31
C LYS A 40 -6.35 -6.91 -6.01
N GLN A 41 -5.95 -8.13 -6.41
CA GLN A 41 -6.72 -9.35 -6.15
C GLN A 41 -6.98 -9.57 -4.66
N TRP A 42 -5.97 -9.32 -3.81
CA TRP A 42 -6.12 -9.41 -2.37
C TRP A 42 -7.08 -8.34 -1.81
N ALA A 43 -6.93 -7.08 -2.22
CA ALA A 43 -7.80 -5.99 -1.80
C ALA A 43 -9.27 -6.22 -2.23
N ASP A 44 -9.49 -6.68 -3.45
CA ASP A 44 -10.81 -7.03 -3.99
C ASP A 44 -11.44 -8.18 -3.20
N ALA A 45 -10.65 -9.22 -2.86
CA ALA A 45 -11.12 -10.32 -2.04
C ALA A 45 -11.49 -9.86 -0.62
N CYS A 46 -10.69 -8.98 0.00
CA CYS A 46 -11.01 -8.39 1.29
C CYS A 46 -12.31 -7.59 1.26
N CYS A 47 -12.53 -6.80 0.20
CA CYS A 47 -13.77 -6.05 0.00
C CYS A 47 -14.98 -6.99 -0.17
N ALA A 48 -14.87 -7.99 -1.03
CA ALA A 48 -15.95 -8.94 -1.32
C ALA A 48 -16.35 -9.76 -0.09
N GLN A 49 -15.37 -10.18 0.71
CA GLN A 49 -15.58 -11.02 1.90
C GLN A 49 -15.75 -10.22 3.20
N ARG A 50 -15.61 -8.89 3.14
CA ARG A 50 -15.64 -7.98 4.29
C ARG A 50 -14.67 -8.38 5.42
N THR A 51 -13.49 -8.89 5.05
CA THR A 51 -12.49 -9.36 6.02
C THR A 51 -11.53 -8.27 6.49
N ALA A 52 -11.33 -7.22 5.68
CA ALA A 52 -10.54 -6.06 6.04
C ALA A 52 -11.00 -4.82 5.25
N ARG A 53 -10.85 -3.63 5.84
CA ARG A 53 -11.16 -2.35 5.19
C ARG A 53 -9.92 -1.82 4.48
N VAL A 54 -9.72 -2.28 3.25
CA VAL A 54 -8.55 -1.95 2.42
C VAL A 54 -8.91 -0.89 1.39
N ALA A 55 -8.19 0.23 1.40
CA ALA A 55 -8.20 1.19 0.32
C ALA A 55 -6.99 0.95 -0.61
N TYR A 56 -7.23 0.99 -1.92
CA TYR A 56 -6.20 0.85 -2.94
C TYR A 56 -6.04 2.15 -3.71
N VAL A 57 -4.87 2.77 -3.62
CA VAL A 57 -4.53 3.98 -4.36
C VAL A 57 -3.58 3.63 -5.51
N ASP A 58 -4.05 3.83 -6.73
CA ASP A 58 -3.26 3.62 -7.94
C ASP A 58 -2.68 4.97 -8.40
N CYS A 59 -1.37 5.16 -8.23
CA CYS A 59 -0.69 6.39 -8.64
C CYS A 59 -0.33 6.42 -10.13
N HIS A 60 -0.76 5.42 -10.91
CA HIS A 60 -0.60 5.29 -12.37
C HIS A 60 0.83 5.47 -12.90
N THR A 61 1.40 4.40 -13.47
CA THR A 61 2.61 4.50 -14.28
C THR A 61 2.27 5.09 -15.66
N LEU A 62 2.88 6.22 -16.03
CA LEU A 62 3.23 6.65 -17.40
C LEU A 62 2.33 7.57 -18.25
N LEU A 63 1.22 8.14 -17.79
CA LEU A 63 0.59 9.24 -18.55
C LEU A 63 0.08 10.32 -17.62
N VAL A 64 0.41 11.57 -17.98
CA VAL A 64 -0.05 12.85 -17.41
C VAL A 64 -1.51 12.74 -16.95
N LYS A 65 -1.69 12.31 -15.71
CA LYS A 65 -2.96 12.35 -15.02
C LYS A 65 -2.70 13.17 -13.79
N ASP A 66 -3.35 14.32 -13.71
CA ASP A 66 -3.35 15.18 -12.52
C ASP A 66 -4.18 14.57 -11.37
N LYS A 67 -4.43 13.25 -11.44
CA LYS A 67 -5.34 12.49 -10.59
C LYS A 67 -4.78 11.11 -10.29
N VAL A 68 -4.99 10.65 -9.05
CA VAL A 68 -4.80 9.27 -8.60
C VAL A 68 -6.16 8.59 -8.41
N ALA A 69 -6.24 7.30 -8.70
CA ALA A 69 -7.47 6.54 -8.49
C ALA A 69 -7.47 5.90 -7.09
N VAL A 70 -8.51 6.16 -6.31
CA VAL A 70 -8.73 5.59 -4.97
C VAL A 70 -9.90 4.62 -5.05
N ALA A 71 -9.63 3.34 -4.85
CA ALA A 71 -10.64 2.29 -4.74
C ALA A 71 -10.86 1.92 -3.27
N PHE A 72 -12.09 2.10 -2.77
CA PHE A 72 -12.48 1.78 -1.41
C PHE A 72 -13.99 1.47 -1.34
N GLU A 73 -14.36 0.45 -0.56
CA GLU A 73 -15.77 0.01 -0.38
C GLU A 73 -16.53 -0.23 -1.70
N GLY A 74 -15.85 -0.81 -2.70
CA GLY A 74 -16.43 -1.12 -4.01
C GLY A 74 -16.64 0.09 -4.91
N GLN A 75 -16.16 1.27 -4.53
CA GLN A 75 -16.21 2.49 -5.33
C GLN A 75 -14.81 2.91 -5.75
N THR A 76 -14.68 3.47 -6.95
CA THR A 76 -13.45 4.09 -7.43
C THR A 76 -13.69 5.58 -7.63
N ARG A 77 -12.82 6.40 -7.05
CA ARG A 77 -12.89 7.87 -7.11
C ARG A 77 -11.55 8.44 -7.54
N ASP A 78 -11.57 9.63 -8.14
CA ASP A 78 -10.37 10.38 -8.49
C ASP A 78 -10.01 11.34 -7.37
N ALA A 79 -8.73 11.39 -7.00
CA ALA A 79 -8.17 12.38 -6.08
C ALA A 79 -7.02 13.15 -6.73
N ALA A 80 -6.80 14.40 -6.30
CA ALA A 80 -5.68 15.20 -6.79
C ALA A 80 -4.33 14.62 -6.36
N VAL A 81 -3.33 14.70 -7.24
CA VAL A 81 -1.95 14.29 -6.94
C VAL A 81 -1.38 15.14 -5.79
N GLY A 82 -0.57 14.54 -4.91
CA GLY A 82 0.00 15.20 -3.74
C GLY A 82 -0.96 15.48 -2.57
N HIS A 83 -2.28 15.43 -2.78
CA HIS A 83 -3.27 15.66 -1.73
C HIS A 83 -3.64 14.37 -0.99
N TYR A 84 -3.89 14.46 0.32
CA TYR A 84 -4.48 13.37 1.08
C TYR A 84 -6.01 13.34 0.87
N PRO A 85 -6.58 12.30 0.25
CA PRO A 85 -8.01 12.21 -0.02
C PRO A 85 -8.76 11.70 1.21
N MET A 86 -8.84 12.54 2.25
CA MET A 86 -9.38 12.19 3.57
C MET A 86 -10.77 11.54 3.50
N PHE A 87 -11.68 12.09 2.68
CA PHE A 87 -13.05 11.57 2.56
C PHE A 87 -13.12 10.22 1.85
N ASP A 88 -12.21 9.96 0.91
CA ASP A 88 -12.19 8.71 0.13
C ASP A 88 -11.52 7.57 0.88
N LEU A 89 -10.67 7.90 1.87
CA LEU A 89 -9.97 6.94 2.71
C LEU A 89 -10.60 6.80 4.10
N ASN A 90 -11.64 7.56 4.42
CA ASN A 90 -12.22 7.58 5.75
C ASN A 90 -12.70 6.18 6.19
N GLY A 91 -12.13 5.69 7.30
CA GLY A 91 -12.43 4.36 7.84
C GLY A 91 -11.66 3.21 7.21
N ALA A 92 -10.76 3.44 6.25
CA ALA A 92 -9.85 2.41 5.78
C ALA A 92 -8.82 2.09 6.89
N ASP A 93 -8.68 0.81 7.24
CA ASP A 93 -7.65 0.36 8.18
C ASP A 93 -6.30 0.21 7.47
N ILE A 94 -6.32 -0.19 6.20
CA ILE A 94 -5.13 -0.48 5.41
C ILE A 94 -5.19 0.35 4.14
N VAL A 95 -4.10 1.06 3.82
CA VAL A 95 -3.98 1.80 2.57
C VAL A 95 -2.82 1.21 1.76
N VAL A 96 -3.12 0.72 0.58
CA VAL A 96 -2.12 0.32 -0.41
C VAL A 96 -1.87 1.49 -1.34
N VAL A 97 -0.62 1.89 -1.56
CA VAL A 97 -0.26 2.90 -2.55
C VAL A 97 0.59 2.24 -3.63
N ASP A 98 -0.03 1.90 -4.75
CA ASP A 98 0.67 1.32 -5.89
C ASP A 98 1.42 2.39 -6.68
N GLU A 99 2.61 2.03 -7.18
CA GLU A 99 3.58 2.95 -7.76
C GLU A 99 3.87 4.18 -6.87
N PRO A 100 4.21 3.98 -5.58
CA PRO A 100 4.25 5.07 -4.59
C PRO A 100 5.27 6.16 -4.91
N LEU A 101 6.30 5.84 -5.70
CA LEU A 101 7.31 6.82 -6.14
C LEU A 101 6.74 7.91 -7.06
N GLN A 102 5.62 7.67 -7.74
CA GLN A 102 4.98 8.67 -8.61
C GLN A 102 4.29 9.77 -7.79
N ASN A 103 3.97 9.51 -6.53
CA ASN A 103 3.28 10.46 -5.66
C ASN A 103 3.84 10.42 -4.23
N ARG A 104 5.13 10.78 -4.10
CA ARG A 104 5.84 10.80 -2.80
C ARG A 104 5.16 11.69 -1.76
N GLU A 105 4.58 12.81 -2.19
CA GLU A 105 3.90 13.74 -1.29
C GLU A 105 2.65 13.10 -0.66
N LEU A 106 1.83 12.41 -1.46
CA LEU A 106 0.71 11.62 -0.93
C LEU A 106 1.19 10.58 0.09
N VAL A 107 2.27 9.85 -0.21
CA VAL A 107 2.82 8.84 0.70
C VAL A 107 3.25 9.48 2.03
N GLY A 108 3.90 10.64 1.99
CA GLY A 108 4.27 11.38 3.19
C GLY A 108 3.06 11.82 4.02
N ARG A 109 2.01 12.35 3.37
CA ARG A 109 0.76 12.74 4.05
C ARG A 109 -0.01 11.54 4.59
N LEU A 110 0.00 10.40 3.89
CA LEU A 110 -0.60 9.16 4.39
C LEU A 110 0.12 8.67 5.62
N PHE A 111 1.45 8.69 5.61
CA PHE A 111 2.26 8.28 6.76
C PHE A 111 1.92 9.06 8.04
N THR A 112 1.62 10.37 7.95
CA THR A 112 1.21 11.17 9.12
C THR A 112 -0.15 10.75 9.69
N HIS A 113 -0.99 10.08 8.88
CA HIS A 113 -2.31 9.57 9.27
C HIS A 113 -2.29 8.06 9.56
N VAL A 114 -1.11 7.47 9.73
CA VAL A 114 -0.94 6.06 10.10
C VAL A 114 -0.50 5.93 11.55
N ASP A 115 -1.30 5.23 12.34
CA ASP A 115 -1.01 4.82 13.71
C ASP A 115 -1.43 3.34 13.86
N PRO A 116 -0.49 2.41 14.13
CA PRO A 116 -0.83 0.98 14.23
C PRO A 116 -1.85 0.70 15.35
N SER A 117 -1.81 1.51 16.41
CA SER A 117 -2.73 1.48 17.54
C SER A 117 -3.92 2.43 17.40
N GLY A 118 -3.99 3.15 16.27
CA GLY A 118 -4.99 4.16 15.99
C GLY A 118 -6.42 3.59 15.93
N GLY A 119 -7.37 4.42 16.38
CA GLY A 119 -8.81 4.14 16.27
C GLY A 119 -9.37 4.46 14.88
N ALA A 120 -10.71 4.53 14.77
CA ALA A 120 -11.45 4.64 13.51
C ALA A 120 -11.11 5.84 12.59
N PHE A 121 -10.31 6.80 13.06
CA PHE A 121 -9.92 8.01 12.33
C PHE A 121 -8.48 7.95 11.79
N MET A 122 -7.74 6.87 12.05
CA MET A 122 -6.37 6.66 11.60
C MET A 122 -6.30 5.38 10.78
N HIS A 123 -5.40 5.38 9.79
CA HIS A 123 -5.01 4.14 9.13
C HIS A 123 -4.08 3.37 10.06
N ARG A 124 -4.12 2.05 9.99
CA ARG A 124 -3.34 1.15 10.85
C ARG A 124 -2.15 0.53 10.13
N LEU A 125 -2.16 0.57 8.79
CA LEU A 125 -1.05 0.10 7.97
C LEU A 125 -1.03 0.79 6.60
N LEU A 126 0.16 1.24 6.19
CA LEU A 126 0.46 1.69 4.83
C LEU A 126 1.29 0.63 4.10
N VAL A 127 0.83 0.17 2.94
CA VAL A 127 1.50 -0.86 2.14
C VAL A 127 2.10 -0.23 0.88
N LEU A 128 3.41 -0.39 0.71
CA LEU A 128 4.18 0.21 -0.39
C LEU A 128 4.88 -0.90 -1.22
N PRO A 129 4.35 -1.29 -2.39
CA PRO A 129 5.09 -2.10 -3.35
C PRO A 129 6.24 -1.29 -3.97
N LEU A 130 7.46 -1.83 -3.93
CA LEU A 130 8.67 -1.16 -4.40
C LEU A 130 9.50 -2.05 -5.31
N GLN A 131 10.26 -1.43 -6.21
CA GLN A 131 11.17 -2.15 -7.10
C GLN A 131 12.47 -2.57 -6.40
N THR A 132 12.96 -1.74 -5.49
CA THR A 132 14.21 -1.95 -4.74
C THR A 132 14.07 -1.44 -3.31
N GLU A 133 14.89 -1.95 -2.39
CA GLU A 133 14.90 -1.47 -1.00
C GLU A 133 15.30 0.01 -0.91
N LYS A 134 16.30 0.43 -1.71
CA LYS A 134 16.76 1.83 -1.79
C LYS A 134 15.66 2.82 -2.18
N ALA A 135 14.58 2.37 -2.80
CA ALA A 135 13.43 3.23 -3.07
C ALA A 135 12.80 3.78 -1.79
N MET A 136 12.91 3.09 -0.65
CA MET A 136 12.40 3.56 0.64
C MET A 136 13.05 4.88 1.09
N GLU A 137 14.32 5.09 0.77
CA GLU A 137 15.07 6.31 1.13
C GLU A 137 14.42 7.57 0.53
N ARG A 138 13.58 7.41 -0.50
CA ARG A 138 12.87 8.52 -1.14
C ARG A 138 11.62 8.98 -0.38
N PHE A 139 11.09 8.25 0.60
CA PHE A 139 9.83 8.66 1.25
C PHE A 139 10.03 9.50 2.52
N GLU A 140 11.27 9.74 2.96
CA GLU A 140 11.57 10.44 4.22
C GLU A 140 10.91 9.77 5.44
N ILE A 141 10.60 8.47 5.34
CA ILE A 141 9.99 7.67 6.40
C ILE A 141 11.09 7.06 7.29
N PRO A 142 11.02 7.19 8.63
CA PRO A 142 11.98 6.57 9.53
C PRO A 142 12.00 5.04 9.38
N ARG A 143 13.19 4.44 9.29
CA ARG A 143 13.34 2.97 9.15
C ARG A 143 12.67 2.18 10.28
N SER A 144 12.61 2.76 11.48
CA SER A 144 11.93 2.16 12.65
C SER A 144 10.42 1.96 12.45
N ALA A 145 9.80 2.71 11.54
CA ALA A 145 8.38 2.62 11.23
C ALA A 145 8.07 1.67 10.05
N VAL A 146 9.09 0.99 9.49
CA VAL A 146 8.99 0.21 8.26
C VAL A 146 9.41 -1.23 8.51
N ARG A 147 8.58 -2.18 8.05
CA ARG A 147 8.96 -3.59 7.84
C ARG A 147 9.10 -3.82 6.34
N ILE A 148 10.21 -4.45 5.94
CA ILE A 148 10.53 -4.67 4.53
C ILE A 148 10.56 -6.17 4.29
N TYR A 149 9.84 -6.60 3.26
CA TYR A 149 9.77 -7.98 2.83
C TYR A 149 10.02 -8.06 1.33
N SER A 150 10.61 -9.15 0.88
CA SER A 150 10.68 -9.50 -0.53
C SER A 150 9.32 -10.00 -1.06
N VAL A 151 9.16 -10.03 -2.38
CA VAL A 151 7.96 -10.59 -3.05
C VAL A 151 7.67 -12.06 -2.74
N VAL A 152 8.62 -12.80 -2.16
CA VAL A 152 8.42 -14.18 -1.70
C VAL A 152 8.10 -14.28 -0.21
N GLY A 153 7.90 -13.14 0.48
CA GLY A 153 7.52 -13.09 1.88
C GLY A 153 8.68 -13.23 2.88
N LEU A 154 9.93 -13.13 2.42
CA LEU A 154 11.11 -13.17 3.31
C LEU A 154 11.51 -11.75 3.75
N PRO A 155 11.83 -11.52 5.04
CA PRO A 155 12.33 -10.24 5.53
C PRO A 155 13.58 -9.75 4.78
N LEU A 156 13.73 -8.42 4.68
CA LEU A 156 14.92 -7.72 4.18
C LEU A 156 15.49 -6.75 5.22
#